data_AF-A0A392U4F3-F1
#
_entry.id   AF-A0A392U4F3-F1
#
_cell.length_a   1.000
_cell.length_b   1.000
_cell.length_c   1.000
_cell.angle_alpha   90.00
_cell.angle_beta   90.00
_cell.angle_gamma   90.00
#
_symmetry.space_group_name_H-M   'P 1'
#
loop_
_entity.id
_entity.type
_entity.pdbx_description
1 polymer ?
#
loop_
_entity_poly.entity_id
_entity_poly.type
_entity_poly.pdbx_seq_one_letter_code
_entity_poly.pdbx_strand_id
1 'polypeptide(L)'
;SSGPLRFDPEIERTARANRKAVKLAKEVVRLARLEQETLEEASSYDSKEEHIEMAKANPPPPPPPPPRRTLGDYGKRNNGEI
;
A
#
# COMPACT_ATOMS: atom_id res chain seq x y z
N SER A 1 -8.71 -24.66 39.47
CA SER A 1 -8.58 -25.43 38.22
C SER A 1 -9.81 -25.15 37.38
N SER A 2 -9.66 -24.57 36.18
CA SER A 2 -10.78 -24.36 35.26
C SER A 2 -11.04 -25.67 34.52
N GLY A 3 -12.21 -26.28 34.72
CA GLY A 3 -12.56 -27.54 34.08
C GLY A 3 -12.79 -27.39 32.56
N PRO A 4 -12.99 -28.51 31.84
CA PRO A 4 -13.24 -28.47 30.40
C PRO A 4 -14.55 -27.73 30.10
N LEU A 5 -14.47 -26.71 29.23
CA LEU A 5 -15.62 -25.94 28.77
C LEU A 5 -16.45 -26.79 27.79
N ARG A 6 -17.72 -27.03 28.13
CA ARG A 6 -18.65 -27.76 27.28
C ARG A 6 -19.07 -26.87 26.11
N PHE A 7 -19.13 -27.46 24.92
CA PHE A 7 -19.62 -26.77 23.73
C PHE A 7 -21.09 -26.40 23.88
N ASP A 8 -21.41 -25.14 23.60
CA ASP A 8 -22.77 -24.61 23.55
C ASP A 8 -23.11 -24.15 22.11
N PRO A 9 -24.02 -24.86 21.42
CA PRO A 9 -24.36 -24.56 20.03
C PRO A 9 -25.04 -23.20 19.85
N GLU A 10 -25.73 -22.67 20.86
CA GLU A 10 -26.41 -21.37 20.77
C GLU A 10 -25.40 -20.23 20.83
N ILE A 11 -24.38 -20.36 21.69
CA ILE A 11 -23.26 -19.42 21.77
C ILE A 11 -22.49 -19.39 20.45
N GLU A 12 -22.16 -20.56 19.87
CA GLU A 12 -21.41 -20.63 18.61
C GLU A 12 -22.18 -19.97 17.44
N ARG A 13 -23.49 -20.20 17.34
CA ARG A 13 -24.33 -19.55 16.31
C ARG A 13 -24.29 -18.03 16.43
N THR A 14 -24.47 -17.53 17.65
CA THR A 14 -24.49 -16.09 17.93
C THR A 14 -23.11 -15.47 17.68
N ALA A 15 -22.03 -16.12 18.13
CA ALA A 15 -20.67 -15.68 17.88
C ALA A 15 -20.37 -15.58 16.38
N ARG A 16 -20.82 -16.55 15.57
CA ARG A 16 -20.69 -16.49 14.11
C ARG A 16 -21.47 -15.34 13.50
N ALA A 17 -22.70 -15.12 13.93
CA ALA A 17 -23.53 -14.00 13.47
C ALA A 17 -22.86 -12.66 13.79
N ASN A 18 -22.39 -12.47 15.02
CA ASN A 18 -21.68 -11.26 15.46
C ASN A 18 -20.40 -11.03 14.66
N ARG A 19 -19.62 -12.09 14.41
CA ARG A 19 -18.41 -11.99 13.58
C ARG A 19 -18.73 -11.53 12.16
N LYS A 20 -19.83 -12.01 11.57
CA LYS A 20 -20.28 -11.56 10.24
C LYS A 20 -20.74 -10.11 10.27
N ALA A 21 -21.56 -9.72 11.25
CA ALA A 21 -22.04 -8.36 11.41
C ALA A 21 -20.87 -7.36 11.54
N VAL A 22 -19.86 -7.69 12.36
CA VAL A 22 -18.65 -6.85 12.52
C VAL A 22 -17.86 -6.74 11.21
N LYS A 23 -17.73 -7.82 10.43
CA LYS A 23 -17.07 -7.75 9.12
C LYS A 23 -17.81 -6.81 8.18
N LEU A 24 -19.13 -6.95 8.07
CA LEU A 24 -19.95 -6.08 7.23
C LEU A 24 -19.85 -4.62 7.67
N ALA A 25 -19.94 -4.33 8.97
CA ALA A 25 -19.79 -2.98 9.48
C ALA A 25 -18.43 -2.37 9.13
N LYS A 26 -17.35 -3.14 9.19
CA LYS A 26 -16.01 -2.68 8.78
C LYS A 26 -15.94 -2.37 7.28
N GLU A 27 -16.52 -3.21 6.43
CA GLU A 27 -16.57 -2.93 4.99
C GLU A 27 -17.39 -1.68 4.69
N VAL A 28 -18.55 -1.50 5.33
CA VAL A 28 -19.36 -0.28 5.19
C VAL A 28 -18.58 0.96 5.60
N VAL A 29 -17.83 0.91 6.71
CA VAL A 29 -16.97 2.04 7.13
C VAL A 29 -15.86 2.32 6.12
N ARG A 30 -15.24 1.29 5.53
CA ARG A 30 -14.24 1.49 4.47
C ARG A 30 -14.84 2.13 3.22
N LEU A 31 -16.03 1.68 2.81
CA LEU A 31 -16.74 2.24 1.67
C LEU A 31 -17.16 3.69 1.92
N ALA A 32 -17.73 4.00 3.08
CA ALA A 32 -18.11 5.36 3.44
C ALA A 32 -16.92 6.31 3.47
N ARG A 33 -15.76 5.84 3.96
CA ARG A 33 -14.51 6.61 3.90
C ARG A 33 -14.06 6.85 2.46
N LEU A 34 -14.13 5.83 1.61
CA LEU A 34 -13.77 5.97 0.20
C LEU A 34 -14.72 6.96 -0.51
N GLU A 35 -16.02 6.91 -0.24
CA GLU A 35 -17.00 7.87 -0.78
C GLU A 35 -16.66 9.32 -0.36
N GLN A 36 -16.30 9.53 0.91
CA GLN A 36 -15.84 10.85 1.38
C GLN A 36 -14.56 11.30 0.66
N GLU A 37 -13.56 10.43 0.55
CA GLU A 37 -12.31 10.71 -0.17
C GLU A 37 -12.60 11.04 -1.64
N THR A 38 -13.54 10.35 -2.31
CA THR A 38 -13.91 10.67 -3.70
C THR A 38 -14.66 12.00 -3.84
N LEU A 39 -15.47 12.40 -2.86
CA LEU A 39 -16.16 13.69 -2.88
C LEU A 39 -15.18 14.83 -2.63
N GLU A 40 -14.27 14.64 -1.67
CA GLU A 40 -13.16 15.57 -1.42
C GLU A 40 -12.27 15.68 -2.65
N GLU A 41 -11.86 14.57 -3.26
CA GLU A 41 -11.04 14.55 -4.47
C GLU A 41 -11.75 15.19 -5.67
N ALA A 42 -13.05 14.96 -5.87
CA ALA A 42 -13.83 15.62 -6.92
C ALA A 42 -13.93 17.13 -6.71
N SER A 43 -14.13 17.60 -5.47
CA SER A 43 -14.11 19.04 -5.15
C SER A 43 -12.71 19.65 -5.31
N SER A 44 -11.68 18.84 -5.11
CA SER A 44 -10.27 19.24 -5.21
C SER A 44 -9.79 19.24 -6.66
N TYR A 45 -10.32 18.36 -7.51
CA TYR A 45 -10.02 18.28 -8.94
C TYR A 45 -10.49 19.56 -9.65
N ASP A 46 -11.71 20.01 -9.39
CA ASP A 46 -12.30 21.24 -9.97
C ASP A 46 -11.55 22.54 -9.59
N SER A 47 -10.65 22.49 -8.60
CA SER A 47 -9.81 23.62 -8.17
C SER A 47 -8.36 23.56 -8.67
N LYS A 48 -7.90 22.43 -9.22
CA LYS A 48 -6.51 22.20 -9.66
C LYS A 48 -6.31 22.30 -11.17
N GLU A 49 -7.37 22.51 -11.94
CA GLU A 49 -7.29 22.78 -13.38
C GLU A 49 -6.63 24.14 -13.72
N GLU A 50 -6.10 24.88 -12.75
CA GLU A 50 -5.21 26.02 -13.00
C GLU A 50 -3.78 25.54 -13.31
N HIS A 51 -3.60 25.13 -14.57
CA HIS A 51 -2.36 25.19 -15.34
C HIS A 51 -1.05 24.75 -14.65
N ILE A 52 -0.83 23.44 -14.53
CA ILE A 52 0.56 22.93 -14.50
C ILE A 52 1.09 22.97 -15.94
N GLU A 53 1.55 24.15 -16.36
CA GLU A 53 2.37 24.28 -17.57
C GLU A 53 3.67 23.51 -17.30
N MET A 54 3.72 22.27 -17.80
CA MET A 54 4.92 21.45 -17.85
C MET A 54 5.90 22.09 -18.84
N ALA A 55 6.47 23.23 -18.47
CA ALA A 55 7.56 23.86 -19.18
C ALA A 55 8.62 22.77 -19.36
N LYS A 56 8.82 22.37 -20.61
CA LYS A 56 9.88 21.45 -21.06
C LYS A 56 11.22 22.16 -20.83
N ALA A 57 11.61 22.33 -19.57
CA ALA A 57 12.99 22.60 -19.24
C ALA A 57 13.76 21.41 -19.83
N ASN A 58 14.52 21.67 -20.89
CA ASN A 58 15.33 20.66 -21.55
C ASN A 58 16.30 20.12 -20.49
N PRO A 59 16.01 18.96 -19.86
CA PRO A 59 16.82 18.52 -18.75
C PRO A 59 18.23 18.26 -19.31
N PRO A 60 19.30 18.50 -18.53
CA PRO A 60 20.63 18.12 -18.97
C PRO A 60 20.60 16.63 -19.36
N PRO A 61 21.33 16.23 -20.42
CA PRO A 61 21.35 14.84 -20.85
C PRO A 61 21.68 13.93 -19.66
N PRO A 62 21.08 12.74 -19.57
CA PRO A 62 21.35 11.82 -18.47
C PRO A 62 22.86 11.51 -18.43
N PRO A 63 23.43 11.29 -17.23
CA PRO A 63 24.83 10.90 -17.13
C PRO A 63 25.07 9.59 -17.92
N PRO A 64 26.28 9.39 -18.46
CA PRO A 64 26.62 8.16 -19.16
C PRO A 64 26.39 6.95 -18.25
N PRO A 65 25.93 5.81 -18.79
CA PRO A 65 25.72 4.60 -18.01
C PRO A 65 27.05 4.15 -17.38
N PRO A 66 27.02 3.56 -16.18
CA PRO A 66 28.22 3.05 -15.55
C PRO A 66 28.88 1.96 -16.43
N PRO A 67 30.22 1.81 -16.36
CA PRO A 67 30.92 0.76 -17.09
C PRO A 67 30.33 -0.61 -16.76
N ARG A 68 30.05 -1.40 -17.81
CA ARG A 68 29.62 -2.79 -17.63
C ARG A 68 30.78 -3.61 -17.08
N ARG A 69 30.49 -4.48 -16.12
CA ARG A 69 31.44 -5.50 -15.68
C ARG A 69 31.70 -6.47 -16.84
N THR A 70 32.97 -6.67 -17.15
CA THR A 70 33.46 -7.71 -18.06
C THR A 70 33.56 -9.05 -17.31
N LEU A 71 33.67 -10.17 -18.04
CA LEU A 71 33.83 -11.49 -17.43
C LEU A 71 35.07 -11.58 -16.51
N GLY A 72 36.10 -10.76 -16.77
CA GLY A 72 37.31 -10.64 -15.94
C GLY A 72 37.10 -9.90 -14.61
N ASP A 73 36.02 -9.13 -14.46
CA ASP A 73 35.77 -8.32 -13.25
C ASP A 73 35.13 -9.11 -12.10
N TYR A 74 34.71 -10.36 -12.35
CA TYR A 74 34.13 -11.23 -11.32
C TYR A 74 35.18 -11.97 -10.50
N GLY A 75 36.46 -11.98 -10.93
CA GLY A 75 37.57 -12.67 -10.27
C GLY A 75 38.57 -11.75 -9.55
N LYS A 76 38.42 -10.43 -9.66
CA LYS A 76 39.30 -9.46 -8.97
C LYS A 76 38.95 -9.41 -7.49
N ARG A 77 39.91 -9.79 -6.64
CA ARG A 77 39.82 -9.57 -5.19
C ARG A 77 39.93 -8.08 -4.92
N ASN A 78 38.98 -7.50 -4.19
CA ASN A 78 39.13 -6.16 -3.63
C ASN A 78 40.37 -6.23 -2.71
N ASN A 79 41.41 -5.51 -3.08
CA ASN A 79 42.74 -5.59 -2.48
C ASN A 79 42.77 -4.92 -1.09
N GLY A 80 42.15 -5.59 -0.12
CA GLY A 80 42.52 -5.52 1.30
C GLY A 80 41.78 -4.49 2.15
N GLU A 81 40.49 -4.70 2.40
CA GLU A 81 39.88 -4.24 3.65
C GLU A 81 39.37 -5.46 4.42
N ILE A 82 40.14 -5.82 5.46
CA ILE A 82 39.68 -6.54 6.65
C ILE A 82 39.76 -5.53 7.79
#